data_AF-A0AAV2HZD4-F1
#
_entry.id   AF-A0AAV2HZD4-F1
#
_cell.length_a   1.000
_cell.length_b   1.000
_cell.length_c   1.000
_cell.angle_alpha   90.00
_cell.angle_beta   90.00
_cell.angle_gamma   90.00
#
_symmetry.space_group_name_H-M   'P 1'
#
loop_
_entity.id
_entity.type
_entity.pdbx_description
1 polymer ?
#
loop_
_entity_poly.entity_id
_entity_poly.type
_entity_poly.pdbx_seq_one_letter_code
_entity_poly.pdbx_strand_id
1 'polypeptide(L)'
;IPSLTKLPDNNERISALLSRDADDFYTQKLKDLQDRNAALQKQTNEEFAKAVKEVEAKFLKDSTCAVCQDLQLKVLECYQTNPNEILNCSGIVDAFTTCVERARMVCIGLLLL
;
A
#
# COMPACT_ATOMS: atom_id res chain seq x y z
N ILE A 1 23.30 -64.28 -42.59
CA ILE A 1 23.31 -64.65 -41.16
C ILE A 1 23.20 -63.35 -40.38
N PRO A 2 22.16 -63.16 -39.57
CA PRO A 2 21.80 -61.86 -39.01
C PRO A 2 22.67 -61.52 -37.80
N SER A 3 23.36 -60.37 -37.82
CA SER A 3 24.22 -59.93 -36.72
C SER A 3 23.49 -58.90 -35.87
N LEU A 4 22.94 -59.42 -34.77
CA LEU A 4 22.45 -58.79 -33.55
C LEU A 4 22.67 -57.27 -33.45
N THR A 5 21.57 -56.53 -33.62
CA THR A 5 21.42 -55.15 -33.13
C THR A 5 21.83 -55.09 -31.66
N LYS A 6 22.77 -54.20 -31.34
CA LYS A 6 23.25 -53.95 -29.99
C LYS A 6 22.07 -53.56 -29.11
N LEU A 7 21.62 -54.47 -28.24
CA LEU A 7 20.74 -54.14 -27.13
C LEU A 7 21.53 -53.24 -26.15
N PRO A 8 20.95 -52.16 -25.64
CA PRO A 8 21.61 -51.31 -24.66
C PRO A 8 21.97 -52.14 -23.43
N ASP A 9 23.19 -51.97 -22.94
CA ASP A 9 23.72 -52.67 -21.77
C ASP A 9 22.77 -52.45 -20.58
N ASN A 10 22.36 -53.54 -19.92
CA ASN A 10 21.34 -53.50 -18.87
C ASN A 10 21.77 -52.61 -17.69
N ASN A 11 23.08 -52.48 -17.45
CA ASN A 11 23.63 -51.62 -16.40
C ASN A 11 23.47 -50.13 -16.72
N GLU A 12 23.63 -49.74 -17.99
CA GLU A 12 23.43 -48.36 -18.45
C GLU A 12 21.97 -47.92 -18.28
N ARG A 13 21.01 -48.81 -18.58
CA ARG A 13 19.58 -48.55 -18.37
C ARG A 13 19.23 -48.40 -16.90
N ILE A 14 19.76 -49.27 -16.03
CA ILE A 14 19.52 -49.20 -14.58
C ILE A 14 20.09 -47.89 -14.00
N SER A 15 21.27 -47.46 -14.47
CA SER A 15 21.87 -46.18 -14.05
C SER A 15 21.03 -44.95 -14.46
N ALA A 16 20.48 -44.98 -15.68
CA ALA A 16 19.60 -43.93 -16.17
C ALA A 16 18.26 -43.89 -15.44
N LEU A 17 17.71 -45.06 -15.06
CA LEU A 17 16.50 -45.17 -14.24
C LEU A 17 16.71 -44.57 -12.85
N LEU A 18 17.82 -44.89 -12.18
CA LEU A 18 18.16 -44.32 -10.87
C LEU A 18 18.34 -42.79 -10.92
N SER A 19 18.98 -42.28 -11.98
CA SER A 19 19.11 -40.83 -12.19
C SER A 19 17.76 -40.17 -12.40
N ARG A 20 16.89 -40.76 -13.23
CA ARG A 20 15.56 -40.23 -13.52
C ARG A 20 14.67 -40.21 -12.26
N ASP A 21 14.70 -41.27 -11.46
CA ASP A 21 13.92 -41.33 -10.22
C ASP A 21 14.38 -40.25 -9.21
N ALA A 22 15.69 -39.97 -9.15
CA ALA A 22 16.23 -38.87 -8.37
C ALA A 22 15.79 -37.50 -8.92
N ASP A 23 15.88 -37.30 -10.24
CA ASP A 23 15.49 -36.06 -10.90
C ASP A 23 13.98 -35.77 -10.72
N ASP A 24 13.14 -36.79 -10.84
CA ASP A 24 11.69 -36.71 -10.62
C ASP A 24 11.38 -36.33 -9.16
N PHE A 25 12.09 -36.94 -8.19
CA PHE A 25 11.95 -36.62 -6.78
C PHE A 25 12.32 -35.16 -6.47
N TYR A 26 13.48 -34.69 -6.94
CA TYR A 26 13.93 -33.32 -6.70
C TYR A 26 13.05 -32.30 -7.41
N THR A 27 12.59 -32.61 -8.63
CA THR A 27 11.64 -31.78 -9.37
C THR A 27 10.32 -31.64 -8.61
N GLN A 28 9.79 -32.73 -8.05
CA GLN A 28 8.58 -32.68 -7.25
C GLN A 28 8.75 -31.84 -5.98
N LYS A 29 9.91 -31.96 -5.31
CA LYS A 29 10.23 -31.12 -4.13
C LYS A 29 10.34 -29.64 -4.47
N LEU A 30 10.97 -29.30 -5.59
CA LEU A 30 11.06 -27.92 -6.07
C LEU A 30 9.68 -27.34 -6.35
N LYS A 31 8.80 -28.12 -6.99
CA LYS A 31 7.42 -27.69 -7.25
C LYS A 31 6.64 -27.44 -5.97
N ASP A 32 6.69 -28.37 -5.00
CA ASP A 32 6.03 -28.18 -3.69
C ASP A 32 6.55 -26.94 -2.95
N LEU A 33 7.87 -26.69 -3.00
CA LEU A 33 8.45 -25.48 -2.42
C LEU A 33 7.99 -24.20 -3.13
N GLN A 34 7.92 -24.21 -4.47
CA GLN A 34 7.45 -23.08 -5.26
C GLN A 34 5.97 -22.79 -4.97
N ASP A 35 5.13 -23.82 -4.95
CA ASP A 35 3.70 -23.70 -4.67
C ASP A 35 3.46 -23.13 -3.26
N ARG A 36 4.20 -23.60 -2.25
CA ARG A 36 4.13 -23.07 -0.88
C ARG A 36 4.59 -21.62 -0.79
N ASN A 37 5.70 -21.27 -1.44
CA ASN A 37 6.18 -19.89 -1.47
C ASN A 37 5.18 -18.95 -2.15
N ALA A 38 4.59 -19.38 -3.27
CA ALA A 38 3.57 -18.60 -3.96
C ALA A 38 2.32 -18.38 -3.08
N ALA A 39 1.89 -19.41 -2.34
CA ALA A 39 0.77 -19.30 -1.40
C ALA A 39 1.08 -18.32 -0.26
N LEU A 40 2.28 -18.42 0.33
CA LEU A 40 2.73 -17.50 1.39
C LEU A 40 2.83 -16.06 0.89
N GLN A 41 3.46 -15.84 -0.27
CA GLN A 41 3.55 -14.52 -0.89
C GLN A 41 2.18 -13.91 -1.13
N LYS A 42 1.23 -14.72 -1.63
CA LYS A 42 -0.15 -14.27 -1.81
C LYS A 42 -0.79 -13.84 -0.49
N GLN A 43 -0.69 -14.67 0.55
CA GLN A 43 -1.23 -14.34 1.87
C GLN A 43 -0.58 -13.07 2.45
N THR A 44 0.75 -12.95 2.38
CA THR A 44 1.47 -11.76 2.85
C THR A 44 1.02 -10.50 2.11
N ASN A 45 0.84 -10.58 0.79
CA ASN A 45 0.36 -9.44 0.00
C ASN A 45 -1.08 -9.05 0.39
N GLU A 46 -1.95 -10.03 0.64
CA GLU A 46 -3.33 -9.80 1.08
C GLU A 46 -3.38 -9.16 2.48
N GLU A 47 -2.58 -9.66 3.42
CA GLU A 47 -2.47 -9.09 4.77
C GLU A 47 -1.89 -7.68 4.76
N PHE A 48 -0.85 -7.43 3.95
CA PHE A 48 -0.28 -6.10 3.78
C PHE A 48 -1.30 -5.13 3.19
N ALA A 49 -1.99 -5.54 2.11
CA ALA A 49 -3.03 -4.71 1.50
C ALA A 49 -4.17 -4.41 2.47
N LYS A 50 -4.52 -5.35 3.36
CA LYS A 50 -5.49 -5.13 4.42
C LYS A 50 -4.97 -4.12 5.45
N ALA A 51 -3.73 -4.27 5.91
CA ALA A 51 -3.12 -3.32 6.85
C ALA A 51 -3.03 -1.90 6.28
N VAL A 52 -2.67 -1.75 5.00
CA VAL A 52 -2.69 -0.46 4.31
C VAL A 52 -4.10 0.13 4.31
N LYS A 53 -5.12 -0.63 3.94
CA LYS A 53 -6.52 -0.15 3.96
C LYS A 53 -6.98 0.27 5.35
N GLU A 54 -6.58 -0.45 6.40
CA GLU A 54 -6.92 -0.09 7.78
C GLU A 54 -6.26 1.24 8.21
N VAL A 55 -5.01 1.46 7.80
CA VAL A 55 -4.30 2.73 8.01
C VAL A 55 -4.98 3.84 7.20
N GLU A 56 -5.22 3.64 5.91
CA GLU A 56 -5.89 4.64 5.07
C GLU A 56 -7.28 5.02 5.61
N ALA A 57 -8.07 4.03 6.04
CA ALA A 57 -9.39 4.29 6.60
C ALA A 57 -9.37 5.10 7.90
N LYS A 58 -8.32 4.93 8.72
CA LYS A 58 -8.15 5.68 9.98
C LYS A 58 -7.56 7.07 9.76
N PHE A 59 -6.59 7.19 8.88
CA PHE A 59 -5.80 8.42 8.76
C PHE A 59 -6.22 9.29 7.58
N LEU A 60 -6.60 8.71 6.42
CA LEU A 60 -7.01 9.53 5.27
C LEU A 60 -8.43 10.07 5.42
N LYS A 61 -9.35 9.31 6.04
CA LYS A 61 -10.74 9.77 6.23
C LYS A 61 -10.86 10.98 7.17
N ASP A 62 -9.92 11.11 8.11
CA ASP A 62 -9.82 12.26 9.02
C ASP A 62 -8.87 13.35 8.51
N SER A 63 -8.13 13.11 7.41
CA SER A 63 -7.12 14.04 6.87
C SER A 63 -7.66 15.19 6.04
N THR A 64 -8.92 15.16 5.59
CA THR A 64 -9.51 16.28 4.86
C THR A 64 -10.06 17.31 5.84
N CYS A 65 -9.17 18.05 6.47
CA CYS A 65 -9.57 19.27 7.17
C CYS A 65 -9.99 20.32 6.15
N ALA A 66 -11.29 20.57 6.03
CA ALA A 66 -11.79 21.75 5.33
C ALA A 66 -11.44 22.99 6.15
N VAL A 67 -10.28 23.60 5.88
CA VAL A 67 -9.79 24.71 6.70
C VAL A 67 -10.41 26.03 6.23
N CYS A 68 -11.39 26.52 6.99
CA CYS A 68 -11.83 27.93 7.10
C CYS A 68 -12.02 28.72 5.79
N GLN A 69 -12.23 28.06 4.66
CA GLN A 69 -12.17 28.67 3.33
C GLN A 69 -13.24 29.76 3.14
N ASP A 70 -14.44 29.53 3.63
CA ASP A 70 -15.52 30.53 3.57
C ASP A 70 -15.20 31.80 4.38
N LEU A 71 -14.56 31.63 5.54
CA LEU A 71 -14.14 32.75 6.38
C LEU A 71 -12.96 33.49 5.75
N GLN A 72 -12.02 32.77 5.14
CA GLN A 72 -10.91 33.37 4.39
C GLN A 72 -11.41 34.28 3.27
N LEU A 73 -12.39 33.82 2.49
CA LEU A 73 -12.99 34.61 1.40
C LEU A 73 -13.68 35.87 1.94
N LYS A 74 -14.44 35.75 3.04
CA LYS A 74 -15.10 36.90 3.68
C LYS A 74 -14.13 37.92 4.27
N VAL A 75 -13.00 37.48 4.82
CA VAL A 75 -11.93 38.39 5.28
C VAL A 75 -11.36 39.16 4.10
N LEU A 76 -11.06 38.47 2.99
CA LEU A 76 -10.53 39.09 1.78
C LEU A 76 -11.51 40.12 1.20
N GLU A 77 -12.78 39.74 1.07
CA GLU A 77 -13.86 40.61 0.58
C GLU A 77 -14.02 41.85 1.47
N CYS A 78 -13.94 41.69 2.80
CA CYS A 78 -14.06 42.80 3.73
C CYS A 78 -12.95 43.83 3.54
N TYR A 79 -11.69 43.39 3.43
CA TYR A 79 -10.58 44.31 3.20
C TYR A 79 -10.66 44.99 1.83
N GLN A 80 -11.11 44.27 0.79
CA GLN A 80 -11.30 44.85 -0.54
C GLN A 80 -12.38 45.93 -0.56
N THR A 81 -13.46 45.73 0.21
CA THR A 81 -14.59 46.67 0.28
C THR A 81 -14.31 47.86 1.21
N ASN A 82 -13.45 47.69 2.22
CA ASN A 82 -13.18 48.71 3.26
C ASN A 82 -11.69 49.13 3.30
N PRO A 83 -11.08 49.63 2.21
CA PRO A 83 -9.64 49.88 2.14
C PRO A 83 -9.16 50.97 3.12
N ASN A 84 -10.01 51.93 3.47
CA ASN A 84 -9.71 53.01 4.42
C ASN A 84 -10.30 52.78 5.83
N GLU A 85 -11.10 51.72 5.99
CA GLU A 85 -11.85 51.43 7.22
C GLU A 85 -11.64 49.98 7.66
N ILE A 86 -10.42 49.48 7.54
CA ILE A 86 -10.05 48.07 7.77
C ILE A 86 -10.40 47.55 9.18
N LEU A 87 -10.57 48.44 10.16
CA LEU A 87 -10.98 48.10 11.52
C LEU A 87 -12.42 47.55 11.58
N ASN A 88 -13.27 47.90 10.61
CA ASN A 88 -14.61 47.33 10.47
C ASN A 88 -14.57 45.82 10.18
N CYS A 89 -13.44 45.30 9.70
CA CYS A 89 -13.24 43.88 9.43
C CYS A 89 -12.81 43.06 10.66
N SER A 90 -12.59 43.70 11.82
CA SER A 90 -12.11 43.03 13.04
C SER A 90 -12.95 41.80 13.42
N GLY A 91 -14.28 41.92 13.40
CA GLY A 91 -15.16 40.80 13.75
C GLY A 91 -15.04 39.57 12.84
N ILE A 92 -14.87 39.76 11.52
CA ILE A 92 -14.71 38.63 10.59
C ILE A 92 -13.30 38.02 10.69
N VAL A 93 -12.29 38.84 10.98
CA VAL A 93 -10.91 38.40 11.23
C VAL A 93 -10.82 37.58 12.52
N ASP A 94 -11.52 37.95 13.58
CA ASP A 94 -11.57 37.19 14.83
C ASP A 94 -12.23 35.82 14.62
N ALA A 95 -13.32 35.77 13.85
CA ALA A 95 -13.97 34.52 13.49
C ALA A 95 -13.06 33.61 12.65
N PHE A 96 -12.35 34.17 11.67
CA PHE A 96 -11.36 33.44 10.88
C PHE A 96 -10.22 32.90 11.75
N THR A 97 -9.66 33.73 12.63
CA THR A 97 -8.57 33.36 13.53
C THR A 97 -8.99 32.23 14.47
N THR A 98 -10.19 32.31 15.06
CA THR A 98 -10.75 31.26 15.91
C THR A 98 -10.91 29.94 15.15
N CYS A 99 -11.35 30.00 13.89
CA CYS A 99 -11.45 28.82 13.04
C CYS A 99 -10.07 28.21 12.77
N VAL A 100 -9.06 29.03 12.44
CA VAL A 100 -7.69 28.57 12.17
C VAL A 100 -7.08 27.91 13.40
N GLU A 101 -7.24 28.48 14.59
CA GLU A 101 -6.71 27.88 15.83
C GLU A 101 -7.39 26.55 16.16
N ARG A 102 -8.71 26.45 15.94
CA ARG A 102 -9.42 25.17 16.06
C ARG A 102 -8.91 24.14 15.06
N ALA A 103 -8.75 24.53 13.80
CA ALA A 103 -8.20 23.66 12.76
C ALA A 103 -6.77 23.24 13.08
N ARG A 104 -5.92 24.12 13.61
CA ARG A 104 -4.57 23.76 14.09
C ARG A 104 -4.62 22.69 15.16
N MET A 105 -5.42 22.89 16.21
CA MET A 105 -5.54 21.91 17.31
C MET A 105 -6.04 20.54 16.82
N VAL A 106 -7.05 20.53 15.94
CA VAL A 106 -7.67 19.28 15.47
C VAL A 106 -6.81 18.60 14.40
N CYS A 107 -6.33 19.33 13.41
CA CYS A 107 -5.67 18.77 12.22
C CYS A 107 -4.18 18.47 12.43
N ILE A 108 -3.45 19.29 13.20
CA ILE A 108 -2.04 19.02 13.52
C ILE A 108 -1.93 17.88 14.53
N GLY A 109 -2.87 17.78 15.48
CA GLY A 109 -2.90 16.68 16.46
C GLY A 109 -3.07 15.30 15.82
N LEU A 110 -3.72 15.21 14.66
CA LEU A 110 -3.94 13.98 13.89
C LEU A 110 -2.70 13.50 13.10
N LEU A 111 -1.68 14.33 12.92
CA LEU A 111 -0.43 14.00 12.21
C LEU A 111 0.68 13.46 13.13
N LEU A 112 0.49 13.52 14.45
CA LEU A 112 1.47 13.09 15.47
C LEU A 112 1.06 11.81 16.22
N LEU A 113 -0.11 11.24 15.90
CA LEU A 113 -0.61 9.95 16.37
C LEU A 113 -0.52 8.91 15.23
#